data_AF-A0A131Z8K3-F1
#
_entry.id   AF-A0A131Z8K3-F1
#
_cell.length_a   1.000
_cell.length_b   1.000
_cell.length_c   1.000
_cell.angle_alpha   90.00
_cell.angle_beta   90.00
_cell.angle_gamma   90.00
#
_symmetry.space_group_name_H-M   'P 1'
#
loop_
_entity.id
_entity.type
_entity.pdbx_description
1 polymer ?
#
loop_
_entity_poly.entity_id
_entity_poly.type
_entity_poly.pdbx_seq_one_letter_code
_entity_poly.pdbx_strand_id
1 'polypeptide(L)'
;MAGEVIVDALPYIDQGYDEPGIREAVMAMVEEETRRYRPTKNYLEHLPQLSLHQFESEIMKTEFERLQSRLPMEMMSMKRYELPQPPAGKTTDVASWSECVDNSSAQLEHQATRIANLELMARYGAEAWKGYNAALVRMLHQLQRQLQELRKEIQEVNWQRKTTQTEAGEKLKHLEASWVSLVSKNFEIERACVELEKEIAGLEADYDLKKKALQSQQAAERSEPSDKSQNKEQPEEKEEKMDTEAGQPESTEEAPSDKTGVD
;
A
#
# COMPACT_ATOMS: atom_id res chain seq x y z
N MET A 1 -16.28 -17.88 7.52
CA MET A 1 -15.68 -16.70 6.88
C MET A 1 -15.11 -15.85 8.01
N ALA A 2 -13.79 -15.69 8.08
CA ALA A 2 -13.24 -14.60 8.88
C ALA A 2 -13.65 -13.30 8.17
N GLY A 3 -14.09 -12.29 8.91
CA GLY A 3 -14.41 -10.99 8.30
C GLY A 3 -13.20 -10.46 7.55
N GLU A 4 -13.42 -9.85 6.39
CA GLU A 4 -12.35 -9.16 5.67
C GLU A 4 -11.79 -8.08 6.59
N VAL A 5 -10.56 -8.30 7.06
CA VAL A 5 -9.80 -7.26 7.75
C VAL A 5 -9.41 -6.28 6.66
N ILE A 6 -10.17 -5.19 6.54
CA ILE A 6 -9.85 -4.06 5.68
C ILE A 6 -8.60 -3.41 6.27
N VAL A 7 -7.43 -3.85 5.79
CA VAL A 7 -6.15 -3.22 6.11
C VAL A 7 -6.06 -1.95 5.30
N ASP A 8 -6.45 -0.83 5.91
CA ASP A 8 -6.30 0.49 5.32
C ASP A 8 -4.89 1.04 5.58
N ALA A 9 -4.28 1.57 4.52
CA ALA A 9 -2.99 2.22 4.52
C ALA A 9 -2.90 3.08 3.25
N LEU A 10 -2.46 4.33 3.36
CA LEU A 10 -2.55 5.32 2.30
C LEU A 10 -1.15 5.78 1.81
N PRO A 11 -0.33 4.93 1.14
CA PRO A 11 1.02 5.29 0.68
C PRO A 11 1.17 6.62 -0.07
N TYR A 12 0.15 7.12 -0.77
CA TYR A 12 0.21 8.43 -1.43
C TYR A 12 0.02 9.64 -0.48
N ILE A 13 -0.45 9.40 0.74
CA ILE A 13 -0.69 10.38 1.81
C ILE A 13 0.33 10.24 2.95
N ASP A 14 0.60 9.01 3.39
CA ASP A 14 1.39 8.67 4.57
C ASP A 14 2.91 8.78 4.33
N GLN A 15 3.41 9.95 3.97
CA GLN A 15 4.81 10.13 3.50
C GLN A 15 5.88 9.91 4.58
N GLY A 16 5.51 9.79 5.86
CA GLY A 16 6.45 9.66 6.98
C GLY A 16 7.21 8.33 7.06
N TYR A 17 6.77 7.24 6.41
CA TYR A 17 7.39 5.92 6.57
C TYR A 17 8.83 5.81 6.03
N ASP A 18 9.28 6.76 5.21
CA ASP A 18 10.65 6.84 4.69
C ASP A 18 11.59 7.68 5.58
N GLU A 19 11.11 8.21 6.71
CA GLU A 19 11.97 8.84 7.71
C GLU A 19 13.00 7.84 8.29
N PRO A 20 14.25 8.28 8.52
CA PRO A 20 15.32 7.41 9.02
C PRO A 20 14.97 6.86 10.41
N GLY A 21 15.14 5.55 10.58
CA GLY A 21 14.84 4.83 11.82
C GLY A 21 13.42 4.29 11.93
N ILE A 22 12.41 4.83 11.23
CA ILE A 22 11.02 4.31 11.31
C ILE A 22 10.95 2.89 10.78
N ARG A 23 11.53 2.62 9.60
CA ARG A 23 11.59 1.27 9.01
C ARG A 23 12.33 0.28 9.92
N GLU A 24 13.36 0.70 10.64
CA GLU A 24 14.10 -0.15 11.58
C GLU A 24 13.28 -0.46 12.84
N ALA A 25 12.60 0.55 13.42
CA ALA A 25 11.72 0.37 14.57
C ALA A 25 10.52 -0.55 14.26
N VAL A 26 9.90 -0.39 13.07
CA VAL A 26 8.82 -1.28 12.60
C VAL A 26 9.33 -2.71 12.41
N MET A 27 10.50 -2.89 11.80
CA MET A 27 11.09 -4.23 11.63
C MET A 27 11.44 -4.88 12.97
N ALA A 28 11.91 -4.12 13.97
CA ALA A 28 12.15 -4.63 15.32
C ALA A 28 10.85 -5.09 16.00
N MET A 29 9.76 -4.31 15.89
CA MET A 29 8.44 -4.71 16.43
C MET A 29 7.89 -5.97 15.73
N VAL A 30 8.08 -6.10 14.42
CA VAL A 30 7.74 -7.34 13.68
C VAL A 30 8.61 -8.52 14.12
N GLU A 31 9.89 -8.31 14.44
CA GLU A 31 10.76 -9.37 14.96
C GLU A 31 10.31 -9.82 16.37
N GLU A 32 9.93 -8.90 17.25
CA GLU A 32 9.40 -9.24 18.59
C GLU A 32 8.13 -10.09 18.51
N GLU A 33 7.19 -9.73 17.63
CA GLU A 33 5.95 -10.50 17.46
C GLU A 33 6.19 -11.85 16.77
N THR A 34 7.08 -11.94 15.78
CA THR A 34 7.44 -13.23 15.15
C THR A 34 8.25 -14.15 16.10
N ARG A 35 8.97 -13.60 17.08
CA ARG A 35 9.58 -14.37 18.18
C ARG A 35 8.52 -14.96 19.12
N ARG A 36 7.44 -14.22 19.41
CA ARG A 36 6.29 -14.68 20.23
C ARG A 36 5.46 -15.73 19.48
N TYR A 37 5.11 -15.45 18.24
CA TYR A 37 4.33 -16.31 17.36
C TYR A 37 5.21 -16.94 16.29
N ARG A 38 5.98 -17.98 16.66
CA ARG A 38 6.67 -18.81 15.67
C ARG A 38 5.64 -19.39 14.68
N PRO A 39 5.80 -19.22 13.35
CA PRO A 39 4.86 -19.77 12.38
C PRO A 39 4.74 -21.30 12.52
N THR A 40 3.58 -21.76 12.99
CA THR A 40 3.28 -23.19 13.22
C THR A 40 2.55 -23.86 12.06
N LYS A 41 1.99 -23.07 11.15
CA LYS A 41 1.43 -23.54 9.87
C LYS A 41 2.44 -23.27 8.77
N ASN A 42 2.68 -24.22 7.87
CA ASN A 42 3.37 -23.90 6.64
C ASN A 42 2.40 -23.07 5.81
N TYR A 43 2.57 -21.74 5.81
CA TYR A 43 1.76 -20.81 5.02
C TYR A 43 1.82 -21.10 3.50
N LEU A 44 2.76 -21.95 3.09
CA LEU A 44 2.93 -22.49 1.74
C LEU A 44 2.16 -23.80 1.46
N GLU A 45 1.42 -24.38 2.42
CA GLU A 45 0.65 -25.64 2.28
C GLU A 45 -0.39 -25.61 1.14
N HIS A 46 -0.90 -24.44 0.82
CA HIS A 46 -1.88 -24.24 -0.26
C HIS A 46 -1.24 -24.15 -1.65
N LEU A 47 0.09 -24.02 -1.73
CA LEU A 47 0.83 -23.98 -2.98
C LEU A 47 1.24 -25.40 -3.40
N PRO A 48 1.27 -25.70 -4.70
CA PRO A 48 1.81 -26.97 -5.18
C PRO A 48 3.28 -27.11 -4.76
N GLN A 49 3.70 -28.34 -4.46
CA GLN A 49 5.09 -28.62 -4.10
C GLN A 49 6.04 -28.16 -5.22
N LEU A 50 7.10 -27.43 -4.83
CA LEU A 50 8.04 -26.84 -5.77
C LEU A 50 8.74 -27.90 -6.63
N SER A 51 8.43 -27.92 -7.92
CA SER A 51 8.98 -28.86 -8.90
C SER A 51 10.37 -28.41 -9.38
N LEU A 52 11.39 -28.64 -8.55
CA LEU A 52 12.79 -28.29 -8.84
C LEU A 52 13.29 -28.87 -10.19
N HIS A 53 12.78 -30.03 -10.58
CA HIS A 53 13.21 -30.80 -11.75
C HIS A 53 12.26 -30.66 -12.97
N GLN A 54 11.29 -29.71 -12.95
CA GLN A 54 10.22 -29.59 -13.96
C GLN A 54 10.73 -29.44 -15.41
N PHE A 55 11.90 -28.83 -15.57
CA PHE A 55 12.52 -28.53 -16.86
C PHE A 55 13.80 -29.35 -17.13
N GLU A 56 14.08 -30.35 -16.28
CA GLU A 56 15.25 -31.21 -16.46
C GLU A 56 15.02 -32.24 -17.57
N SER A 57 15.74 -32.06 -18.69
CA SER A 57 15.87 -33.09 -19.71
C SER A 57 16.71 -34.27 -19.19
N GLU A 58 16.52 -35.46 -19.78
CA GLU A 58 17.33 -36.64 -19.45
C GLU A 58 18.84 -36.42 -19.66
N ILE A 59 19.21 -35.57 -20.62
CA ILE A 59 20.60 -35.14 -20.85
C ILE A 59 21.13 -34.34 -19.66
N MET A 60 20.33 -33.40 -19.11
CA MET A 60 20.70 -32.63 -17.92
C MET A 60 20.87 -33.54 -16.70
N LYS A 61 19.97 -34.50 -16.48
CA LYS A 61 20.08 -35.48 -15.39
C LYS A 61 21.37 -36.29 -15.49
N THR A 62 21.66 -36.83 -16.69
CA THR A 62 22.88 -37.59 -16.96
C THR A 62 24.15 -36.76 -16.70
N GLU A 63 24.15 -35.49 -17.12
CA GLU A 63 25.26 -34.57 -16.87
C GLU A 63 25.38 -34.17 -15.39
N PHE A 64 24.27 -34.01 -14.66
CA PHE A 64 24.30 -33.78 -13.22
C PHE A 64 24.84 -35.00 -12.46
N GLU A 65 24.48 -36.22 -12.83
CA GLU A 65 25.06 -37.46 -12.28
C GLU A 65 26.56 -37.56 -12.58
N ARG A 66 27.00 -37.21 -13.80
CA ARG A 66 28.43 -37.14 -14.18
C ARG A 66 29.19 -36.11 -13.33
N LEU A 67 28.62 -34.93 -13.10
CA LEU A 67 29.21 -33.88 -12.26
C LEU A 67 29.23 -34.28 -10.77
N GLN A 68 28.15 -34.89 -10.26
CA GLN A 68 28.06 -35.37 -8.88
C GLN A 68 29.08 -36.49 -8.60
N SER A 69 29.29 -37.40 -9.54
CA SER A 69 30.35 -38.43 -9.51
C SER A 69 31.75 -37.90 -9.84
N ARG A 70 31.87 -36.59 -10.13
CA ARG A 70 33.14 -35.89 -10.48
C ARG A 70 33.88 -36.50 -11.67
N LEU A 71 33.15 -37.16 -12.57
CA LEU A 71 33.73 -37.73 -13.79
C LEU A 71 34.08 -36.60 -14.77
N PRO A 72 35.28 -36.59 -15.38
CA PRO A 72 35.60 -35.63 -16.44
C PRO A 72 34.64 -35.82 -17.62
N MET A 73 34.43 -34.75 -18.40
CA MET A 73 33.65 -34.83 -19.63
C MET A 73 34.38 -35.69 -20.66
N GLU A 74 33.65 -36.54 -21.39
CA GLU A 74 34.24 -37.30 -22.49
C GLU A 74 34.70 -36.35 -23.59
N MET A 75 35.98 -36.44 -23.95
CA MET A 75 36.54 -35.61 -25.01
C MET A 75 36.13 -36.16 -26.39
N MET A 76 35.63 -35.29 -27.27
CA MET A 76 35.38 -35.66 -28.66
C MET A 76 36.67 -36.14 -29.34
N SER A 77 36.64 -37.36 -29.86
CA SER A 77 37.78 -37.95 -30.58
C SER A 77 37.98 -37.26 -31.94
N MET A 78 39.02 -36.44 -32.04
CA MET A 78 39.41 -35.76 -33.29
C MET A 78 39.97 -36.71 -34.36
N LYS A 79 40.32 -37.96 -33.99
CA LYS A 79 40.87 -38.97 -34.93
C LYS A 79 39.98 -39.25 -36.14
N ARG A 80 38.67 -39.03 -36.03
CA ARG A 80 37.69 -39.13 -37.13
C ARG A 80 37.88 -38.06 -38.22
N TYR A 81 38.50 -36.93 -37.88
CA TYR A 81 38.74 -35.80 -38.78
C TYR A 81 40.20 -35.70 -39.23
N GLU A 82 41.04 -36.65 -38.81
CA GLU A 82 42.44 -36.77 -39.18
C GLU A 82 42.62 -38.00 -40.07
N LEU A 83 43.61 -37.99 -40.96
CA LEU A 83 44.04 -39.16 -41.73
C LEU A 83 45.36 -39.70 -41.15
N PRO A 84 45.35 -40.32 -39.95
CA PRO A 84 46.55 -40.94 -39.42
C PRO A 84 46.93 -42.14 -40.27
N GLN A 85 48.21 -42.23 -40.63
CA GLN A 85 48.80 -43.47 -41.14
C GLN A 85 48.78 -44.56 -40.03
N PRO A 86 48.84 -45.86 -40.39
CA PRO A 86 48.97 -46.93 -39.40
C PRO A 86 50.17 -46.70 -38.48
N PRO A 87 50.09 -47.06 -37.18
CA PRO A 87 51.22 -46.97 -36.26
C PRO A 87 52.47 -47.67 -36.83
N ALA A 88 53.66 -47.11 -36.59
CA ALA A 88 54.91 -47.57 -37.22
C ALA A 88 55.23 -49.07 -37.00
N GLY A 89 54.71 -49.68 -35.93
CA GLY A 89 54.83 -51.12 -35.64
C GLY A 89 53.71 -52.01 -36.20
N LYS A 90 52.74 -51.44 -36.94
CA LYS A 90 51.59 -52.13 -37.54
C LYS A 90 51.53 -52.01 -39.06
N THR A 91 52.57 -51.48 -39.71
CA THR A 91 52.60 -51.27 -41.17
C THR A 91 52.51 -52.55 -42.02
N THR A 92 52.65 -53.72 -41.42
CA THR A 92 52.39 -55.03 -42.05
C THR A 92 51.02 -55.65 -41.70
N ASP A 93 50.28 -55.05 -40.77
CA ASP A 93 48.96 -55.51 -40.33
C ASP A 93 47.86 -54.97 -41.27
N VAL A 94 47.31 -55.87 -42.07
CA VAL A 94 46.24 -55.59 -43.04
C VAL A 94 45.00 -54.98 -42.37
N ALA A 95 44.69 -55.34 -41.12
CA ALA A 95 43.54 -54.79 -40.42
C ALA A 95 43.72 -53.29 -40.14
N SER A 96 44.93 -52.87 -39.74
CA SER A 96 45.24 -51.46 -39.50
C SER A 96 45.22 -50.60 -40.78
N TRP A 97 45.59 -51.19 -41.92
CA TRP A 97 45.42 -50.53 -43.22
C TRP A 97 43.95 -50.43 -43.64
N SER A 98 43.14 -51.47 -43.38
CA SER A 98 41.68 -51.40 -43.61
C SER A 98 41.06 -50.27 -42.80
N GLU A 99 41.36 -50.16 -41.50
CA GLU A 99 40.85 -49.08 -40.64
C GLU A 99 41.22 -47.68 -41.16
N CYS A 100 42.46 -47.48 -41.65
CA CYS A 100 42.86 -46.23 -42.29
C CYS A 100 42.13 -45.97 -43.62
N VAL A 101 41.89 -46.99 -44.44
CA VAL A 101 41.12 -46.87 -45.69
C VAL A 101 39.65 -46.56 -45.41
N ASP A 102 39.03 -47.23 -44.44
CA ASP A 102 37.65 -47.02 -44.02
C ASP A 102 37.44 -45.61 -43.45
N ASN A 103 38.38 -45.11 -42.63
CA ASN A 103 38.38 -43.72 -42.18
C ASN A 103 38.53 -42.73 -43.36
N SER A 104 39.40 -43.04 -44.34
CA SER A 104 39.59 -42.18 -45.51
C SER A 104 38.35 -42.11 -46.41
N SER A 105 37.63 -43.22 -46.59
CA SER A 105 36.40 -43.27 -47.38
C SER A 105 35.26 -42.53 -46.68
N ALA A 106 35.11 -42.72 -45.36
CA ALA A 106 34.16 -41.96 -44.55
C ALA A 106 34.43 -40.44 -44.60
N GLN A 107 35.70 -40.02 -44.58
CA GLN A 107 36.05 -38.61 -44.72
C GLN A 107 35.76 -38.05 -46.11
N LEU A 108 35.98 -38.81 -47.19
CA LEU A 108 35.62 -38.39 -48.54
C LEU A 108 34.11 -38.11 -48.66
N GLU A 109 33.27 -39.02 -48.15
CA GLU A 109 31.82 -38.84 -48.11
C GLU A 109 31.38 -37.66 -47.22
N HIS A 110 32.06 -37.44 -46.09
CA HIS A 110 31.84 -36.25 -45.27
C HIS A 110 32.22 -34.94 -46.00
N GLN A 111 33.27 -34.92 -46.82
CA GLN A 111 33.59 -33.73 -47.63
C GLN A 111 32.59 -33.53 -48.77
N ALA A 112 32.13 -34.58 -49.44
CA ALA A 112 31.07 -34.50 -50.45
C ALA A 112 29.77 -33.94 -49.85
N THR A 113 29.37 -34.44 -48.68
CA THR A 113 28.23 -33.93 -47.90
C THR A 113 28.44 -32.47 -47.49
N ARG A 114 29.64 -32.10 -47.06
CA ARG A 114 29.99 -30.71 -46.69
C ARG A 114 29.86 -29.77 -47.89
N ILE A 115 30.32 -30.17 -49.07
CA ILE A 115 30.20 -29.37 -50.30
C ILE A 115 28.72 -29.16 -50.63
N ALA A 116 27.89 -30.21 -50.63
CA ALA A 116 26.45 -30.10 -50.87
C ALA A 116 25.75 -29.15 -49.86
N ASN A 117 26.10 -29.25 -48.57
CA ASN A 117 25.58 -28.36 -47.53
C ASN A 117 26.04 -26.91 -47.72
N LEU A 118 27.30 -26.67 -48.11
CA LEU A 118 27.82 -25.34 -48.40
C LEU A 118 27.17 -24.73 -49.65
N GLU A 119 26.91 -25.52 -50.69
CA GLU A 119 26.15 -25.07 -51.86
C GLU A 119 24.71 -24.69 -51.50
N LEU A 120 24.04 -25.50 -50.68
CA LEU A 120 22.69 -25.18 -50.19
C LEU A 120 22.68 -23.88 -49.37
N MET A 121 23.67 -23.72 -48.47
CA MET A 121 23.84 -22.50 -47.68
C MET A 121 24.16 -21.28 -48.55
N ALA A 122 25.00 -21.43 -49.58
CA ALA A 122 25.31 -20.34 -50.51
C ALA A 122 24.08 -19.90 -51.33
N ARG A 123 23.20 -20.84 -51.70
CA ARG A 123 21.97 -20.55 -52.47
C ARG A 123 20.86 -19.92 -51.61
N TYR A 124 20.65 -20.42 -50.39
CA TYR A 124 19.46 -20.06 -49.58
C TYR A 124 19.76 -19.35 -48.26
N GLY A 125 20.99 -19.42 -47.75
CA GLY A 125 21.34 -18.96 -46.39
C GLY A 125 21.07 -17.47 -46.17
N ALA A 126 21.36 -16.62 -47.17
CA ALA A 126 21.09 -15.19 -47.07
C ALA A 126 19.59 -14.86 -46.92
N GLU A 127 18.73 -15.57 -47.66
CA GLU A 127 17.28 -15.32 -47.61
C GLU A 127 16.64 -15.95 -46.37
N ALA A 128 17.08 -17.16 -45.99
CA ALA A 128 16.70 -17.78 -44.72
C ALA A 128 17.06 -16.89 -43.52
N TRP A 129 18.25 -16.27 -43.54
CA TRP A 129 18.68 -15.35 -42.48
C TRP A 129 17.85 -14.06 -42.43
N LYS A 130 17.46 -13.48 -43.58
CA LYS A 130 16.50 -12.37 -43.62
C LYS A 130 15.15 -12.77 -43.02
N GLY A 131 14.63 -13.95 -43.39
CA GLY A 131 13.38 -14.48 -42.86
C GLY A 131 13.41 -14.68 -41.34
N TYR A 132 14.52 -15.21 -40.82
CA TYR A 132 14.78 -15.35 -39.39
C TYR A 132 14.84 -13.99 -38.67
N ASN A 133 15.59 -13.03 -39.20
CA ASN A 133 15.65 -11.66 -38.64
C ASN A 133 14.27 -10.98 -38.66
N ALA A 134 13.48 -11.16 -39.72
CA ALA A 134 12.12 -10.64 -39.77
C ALA A 134 11.20 -11.28 -38.71
N ALA A 135 11.38 -12.56 -38.39
CA ALA A 135 10.68 -13.22 -37.29
C ALA A 135 11.10 -12.67 -35.92
N LEU A 136 12.41 -12.47 -35.68
CA LEU A 136 12.92 -11.84 -34.46
C LEU A 136 12.40 -10.42 -34.27
N VAL A 137 12.39 -9.60 -35.33
CA VAL A 137 11.86 -8.22 -35.29
C VAL A 137 10.36 -8.20 -34.98
N ARG A 138 9.57 -9.13 -35.53
CA ARG A 138 8.14 -9.27 -35.17
C ARG A 138 7.96 -9.64 -33.69
N MET A 139 8.73 -10.59 -33.18
CA MET A 139 8.70 -11.00 -31.77
C MET A 139 9.10 -9.85 -30.84
N LEU A 140 10.14 -9.09 -31.20
CA LEU A 140 10.58 -7.91 -30.46
C LEU A 140 9.48 -6.85 -30.38
N HIS A 141 8.83 -6.51 -31.50
CA HIS A 141 7.73 -5.54 -31.51
C HIS A 141 6.51 -6.03 -30.70
N GLN A 142 6.19 -7.33 -30.74
CA GLN A 142 5.12 -7.91 -29.92
C GLN A 142 5.42 -7.78 -28.43
N LEU A 143 6.62 -8.13 -27.98
CA LEU A 143 7.04 -8.00 -26.57
C LEU A 143 7.09 -6.53 -26.12
N GLN A 144 7.56 -5.63 -26.98
CA GLN A 144 7.54 -4.19 -26.69
C GLN A 144 6.13 -3.64 -26.52
N ARG A 145 5.18 -4.06 -27.38
CA ARG A 145 3.76 -3.69 -27.25
C ARG A 145 3.17 -4.20 -25.93
N GLN A 146 3.38 -5.47 -25.59
CA GLN A 146 2.90 -6.05 -24.33
C GLN A 146 3.47 -5.32 -23.11
N LEU A 147 4.75 -4.93 -23.16
CA LEU A 147 5.39 -4.13 -22.10
C LEU A 147 4.82 -2.71 -22.00
N GLN A 148 4.46 -2.08 -23.12
CA GLN A 148 3.80 -0.76 -23.11
C GLN A 148 2.36 -0.85 -22.57
N GLU A 149 1.63 -1.89 -22.93
CA GLU A 149 0.26 -2.17 -22.47
C GLU A 149 0.24 -2.42 -20.95
N LEU A 150 1.10 -3.31 -20.46
CA LEU A 150 1.26 -3.57 -19.01
C LEU A 150 1.69 -2.31 -18.23
N ARG A 151 2.57 -1.48 -18.81
CA ARG A 151 2.94 -0.18 -18.19
C ARG A 151 1.75 0.77 -18.08
N LYS A 152 0.88 0.80 -19.09
CA LYS A 152 -0.36 1.60 -19.06
C LYS A 152 -1.32 1.08 -17.99
N GLU A 153 -1.51 -0.24 -17.90
CA GLU A 153 -2.34 -0.86 -16.86
C GLU A 153 -1.84 -0.54 -15.45
N ILE A 154 -0.52 -0.65 -15.21
CA ILE A 154 0.12 -0.28 -13.93
C ILE A 154 -0.09 1.21 -13.63
N GLN A 155 0.03 2.09 -14.63
CA GLN A 155 -0.21 3.54 -14.47
C GLN A 155 -1.67 3.85 -14.15
N GLU A 156 -2.62 3.17 -14.80
CA GLU A 156 -4.05 3.31 -14.56
C GLU A 156 -4.42 2.90 -13.12
N VAL A 157 -3.97 1.73 -12.67
CA VAL A 157 -4.18 1.26 -11.28
C VAL A 157 -3.55 2.22 -10.26
N ASN A 158 -2.35 2.73 -10.55
CA ASN A 158 -1.68 3.70 -9.68
C ASN A 158 -2.39 5.07 -9.67
N TRP A 159 -2.96 5.53 -10.79
CA TRP A 159 -3.79 6.73 -10.85
C TRP A 159 -5.03 6.52 -10.00
N GLN A 160 -5.84 5.48 -10.27
CA GLN A 160 -7.07 5.20 -9.54
C GLN A 160 -6.81 5.11 -8.02
N ARG A 161 -5.77 4.37 -7.61
CA ARG A 161 -5.33 4.32 -6.21
C ARG A 161 -4.98 5.69 -5.66
N LYS A 162 -4.21 6.50 -6.40
CA LYS A 162 -3.85 7.86 -5.96
C LYS A 162 -5.09 8.73 -5.77
N THR A 163 -6.03 8.74 -6.72
CA THR A 163 -7.28 9.51 -6.64
C THR A 163 -8.09 9.13 -5.40
N THR A 164 -8.37 7.84 -5.20
CA THR A 164 -9.12 7.36 -4.02
C THR A 164 -8.40 7.71 -2.71
N GLN A 165 -7.07 7.57 -2.66
CA GLN A 165 -6.29 7.94 -1.47
C GLN A 165 -6.25 9.46 -1.23
N THR A 166 -6.24 10.30 -2.27
CA THR A 166 -6.35 11.76 -2.10
C THR A 166 -7.71 12.18 -1.58
N GLU A 167 -8.80 11.62 -2.10
CA GLU A 167 -10.16 11.90 -1.60
C GLU A 167 -10.35 11.42 -0.16
N ALA A 168 -9.79 10.26 0.20
CA ALA A 168 -9.79 9.76 1.58
C ALA A 168 -8.94 10.66 2.50
N GLY A 169 -7.74 11.06 2.06
CA GLY A 169 -6.85 11.95 2.81
C GLY A 169 -7.43 13.35 3.05
N GLU A 170 -8.19 13.90 2.11
CA GLU A 170 -8.93 15.16 2.31
C GLU A 170 -10.04 15.02 3.36
N LYS A 171 -10.80 13.91 3.33
CA LYS A 171 -11.81 13.60 4.35
C LYS A 171 -11.18 13.42 5.73
N LEU A 172 -10.05 12.71 5.83
CA LEU A 172 -9.29 12.54 7.07
C LEU A 172 -8.83 13.89 7.65
N LYS A 173 -8.24 14.77 6.84
CA LYS A 173 -7.84 16.13 7.26
C LYS A 173 -9.02 16.98 7.74
N HIS A 174 -10.17 16.88 7.08
CA HIS A 174 -11.38 17.58 7.51
C HIS A 174 -11.91 17.05 8.85
N LEU A 175 -11.94 15.73 9.02
CA LEU A 175 -12.35 15.09 10.28
C LEU A 175 -11.37 15.42 11.42
N GLU A 176 -10.07 15.43 11.17
CA GLU A 176 -9.03 15.83 12.13
C GLU A 176 -9.20 17.29 12.55
N ALA A 177 -9.36 18.22 11.60
CA ALA A 177 -9.59 19.63 11.90
C ALA A 177 -10.90 19.86 12.67
N SER A 178 -11.97 19.13 12.32
CA SER A 178 -13.24 19.16 13.05
C SER A 178 -13.09 18.62 14.48
N TRP A 179 -12.37 17.51 14.65
CA TRP A 179 -12.08 16.92 15.96
C TRP A 179 -11.26 17.88 16.83
N VAL A 180 -10.17 18.47 16.32
CA VAL A 180 -9.39 19.48 17.05
C VAL A 180 -10.27 20.66 17.46
N SER A 181 -11.08 21.18 16.53
CA SER A 181 -12.00 22.30 16.82
C SER A 181 -13.03 21.97 17.90
N LEU A 182 -13.61 20.76 17.87
CA LEU A 182 -14.56 20.29 18.89
C LEU A 182 -13.90 20.11 20.26
N VAL A 183 -12.69 19.53 20.30
CA VAL A 183 -11.91 19.38 21.55
C VAL A 183 -11.51 20.73 22.13
N SER A 184 -11.01 21.66 21.30
CA SER A 184 -10.70 23.03 21.75
C SER A 184 -11.93 23.77 22.26
N LYS A 185 -13.07 23.66 21.56
CA LYS A 185 -14.32 24.29 21.98
C LYS A 185 -14.87 23.71 23.28
N ASN A 186 -14.79 22.39 23.48
CA ASN A 186 -15.16 21.77 24.74
C ASN A 186 -14.26 22.26 25.89
N PHE A 187 -12.95 22.36 25.67
CA PHE A 187 -12.01 22.91 26.64
C PHE A 187 -12.27 24.39 26.97
N GLU A 188 -12.62 25.21 25.97
CA GLU A 188 -13.04 26.61 26.18
C GLU A 188 -14.33 26.71 27.01
N ILE A 189 -15.30 25.84 26.76
CA ILE A 189 -16.56 25.77 27.54
C ILE A 189 -16.28 25.32 28.98
N GLU A 190 -15.53 24.24 29.19
CA GLU A 190 -15.15 23.75 30.53
C GLU A 190 -14.42 24.84 31.32
N ARG A 191 -13.48 25.55 30.69
CA ARG A 191 -12.78 26.68 31.30
C ARG A 191 -13.74 27.81 31.68
N ALA A 192 -14.65 28.20 30.79
CA ALA A 192 -15.63 29.25 31.06
C ALA A 192 -16.60 28.85 32.20
N CYS A 193 -16.99 27.58 32.27
CA CYS A 193 -17.77 27.05 33.39
C CYS A 193 -17.02 27.18 34.72
N VAL A 194 -15.74 26.79 34.79
CA VAL A 194 -14.91 26.94 36.00
C VAL A 194 -14.70 28.40 36.40
N GLU A 195 -14.55 29.30 35.43
CA GLU A 195 -14.46 30.75 35.69
C GLU A 195 -15.78 31.30 36.25
N LEU A 196 -16.94 30.91 35.68
CA LEU A 196 -18.28 31.29 36.17
C LEU A 196 -18.62 30.69 37.54
N GLU A 197 -18.30 29.42 37.80
CA GLU A 197 -18.48 28.78 39.11
C GLU A 197 -17.71 29.53 40.21
N LYS A 198 -16.50 30.00 39.89
CA LYS A 198 -15.69 30.81 40.80
C LYS A 198 -16.28 32.20 41.04
N GLU A 199 -16.85 32.83 40.02
CA GLU A 199 -17.56 34.12 40.17
C GLU A 199 -18.83 33.97 41.02
N ILE A 200 -19.63 32.92 40.76
CA ILE A 200 -20.84 32.60 41.56
C ILE A 200 -20.47 32.38 43.03
N ALA A 201 -19.48 31.54 43.32
CA ALA A 201 -19.02 31.29 44.69
C ALA A 201 -18.51 32.57 45.39
N GLY A 202 -17.90 33.50 44.65
CA GLY A 202 -17.51 34.82 45.16
C GLY A 202 -18.72 35.71 45.49
N LEU A 203 -19.70 35.78 44.59
CA LEU A 203 -20.93 36.55 44.79
C LEU A 203 -21.80 36.00 45.92
N GLU A 204 -21.87 34.68 46.09
CA GLU A 204 -22.54 34.02 47.21
C GLU A 204 -21.88 34.39 48.55
N ALA A 205 -20.55 34.37 48.63
CA ALA A 205 -19.82 34.81 49.82
C ALA A 205 -20.07 36.30 50.15
N ASP A 206 -20.04 37.18 49.15
CA ASP A 206 -20.34 38.61 49.32
C ASP A 206 -21.80 38.87 49.73
N TYR A 207 -22.75 38.10 49.20
CA TYR A 207 -24.16 38.16 49.60
C TYR A 207 -24.33 37.72 51.06
N ASP A 208 -23.69 36.64 51.47
CA ASP A 208 -23.74 36.14 52.85
C ASP A 208 -23.09 37.10 53.84
N LEU A 209 -22.00 37.78 53.45
CA LEU A 209 -21.38 38.85 54.24
C LEU A 209 -22.34 40.05 54.39
N LYS A 210 -22.95 40.53 53.30
CA LYS A 210 -23.94 41.61 53.34
C LYS A 210 -25.17 41.24 54.18
N LYS A 211 -25.66 40.01 54.06
CA LYS A 211 -26.80 39.48 54.83
C LYS A 211 -26.48 39.43 56.33
N LYS A 212 -25.29 38.96 56.72
CA LYS A 212 -24.81 39.00 58.11
C LYS A 212 -24.67 40.44 58.62
N ALA A 213 -24.14 41.35 57.82
CA ALA A 213 -24.05 42.78 58.16
C ALA A 213 -25.44 43.40 58.39
N LEU A 214 -26.40 43.16 57.48
CA LEU A 214 -27.78 43.66 57.60
C LEU A 214 -28.51 43.09 58.82
N GLN A 215 -28.33 41.80 59.11
CA GLN A 215 -28.84 41.17 60.33
C GLN A 215 -28.20 41.75 61.60
N SER A 216 -26.90 42.09 61.57
CA SER A 216 -26.23 42.74 62.70
C SER A 216 -26.68 44.18 62.92
N GLN A 217 -27.00 44.93 61.84
CA GLN A 217 -27.62 46.25 61.93
C GLN A 217 -29.04 46.18 62.50
N GLN A 218 -29.89 45.27 62.01
CA GLN A 218 -31.24 45.07 62.54
C GLN A 218 -31.24 44.57 64.00
N ALA A 219 -30.20 43.83 64.43
CA ALA A 219 -30.01 43.46 65.82
C ALA A 219 -29.56 44.64 66.70
N ALA A 220 -28.75 45.56 66.16
CA ALA A 220 -28.36 46.80 66.85
C ALA A 220 -29.54 47.79 66.97
N GLU A 221 -30.32 48.00 65.90
CA GLU A 221 -31.52 48.83 65.91
C GLU A 221 -32.61 48.31 66.86
N ARG A 222 -32.66 46.98 67.10
CA ARG A 222 -33.53 46.38 68.14
C ARG A 222 -33.04 46.58 69.57
N SER A 223 -31.87 47.18 69.78
CA SER A 223 -31.26 47.37 71.10
C SER A 223 -31.26 48.82 71.61
N GLU A 224 -31.67 49.80 70.79
CA GLU A 224 -31.94 51.16 71.27
C GLU A 224 -33.41 51.34 71.71
N PRO A 225 -33.69 52.12 72.78
CA PRO A 225 -35.05 52.34 73.24
C PRO A 225 -35.79 53.35 72.35
N SER A 226 -36.97 52.97 71.89
CA SER A 226 -37.87 53.89 71.16
C SER A 226 -38.41 55.00 72.07
N ASP A 227 -38.27 56.26 71.66
CA ASP A 227 -39.17 57.33 72.09
C ASP A 227 -39.95 57.88 70.89
N LYS A 228 -41.20 58.29 71.11
CA LYS A 228 -42.18 58.57 70.06
C LYS A 228 -42.23 60.06 69.70
N SER A 229 -42.48 60.36 68.44
CA SER A 229 -43.48 61.38 68.07
C SER A 229 -44.00 61.20 66.64
N GLN A 230 -45.23 61.69 66.44
CA GLN A 230 -46.03 61.52 65.23
C GLN A 230 -45.76 62.65 64.22
N ASN A 231 -45.94 62.40 62.92
CA ASN A 231 -47.04 63.09 62.23
C ASN A 231 -47.55 62.32 61.00
N LYS A 232 -48.68 62.79 60.48
CA LYS A 232 -49.60 62.17 59.53
C LYS A 232 -49.48 62.87 58.18
N GLU A 233 -49.45 62.12 57.07
CA GLU A 233 -50.08 62.53 55.80
C GLU A 233 -50.21 61.37 54.80
N GLN A 234 -51.20 61.49 53.92
CA GLN A 234 -51.68 60.60 52.86
C GLN A 234 -52.21 61.54 51.75
N PRO A 235 -52.47 61.09 50.49
CA PRO A 235 -52.15 59.81 49.85
C PRO A 235 -51.52 60.02 48.43
N GLU A 236 -51.30 58.94 47.66
CA GLU A 236 -51.83 58.84 46.29
C GLU A 236 -51.73 57.40 45.76
N GLU A 237 -52.84 56.85 45.29
CA GLU A 237 -52.89 55.58 44.56
C GLU A 237 -52.72 55.84 43.05
N LYS A 238 -51.88 55.06 42.37
CA LYS A 238 -52.10 54.74 40.96
C LYS A 238 -51.91 53.24 40.74
N GLU A 239 -52.99 52.62 40.30
CA GLU A 239 -52.98 51.27 39.74
C GLU A 239 -52.05 51.22 38.52
N GLU A 240 -51.26 50.16 38.38
CA GLU A 240 -50.73 49.76 37.08
C GLU A 240 -51.23 48.33 36.81
N LYS A 241 -51.97 48.17 35.71
CA LYS A 241 -52.75 46.97 35.41
C LYS A 241 -51.89 45.91 34.73
N MET A 242 -52.19 44.65 35.03
CA MET A 242 -51.97 43.58 34.06
C MET A 242 -52.83 43.86 32.83
N ASP A 243 -52.24 43.83 31.65
CA ASP A 243 -52.98 43.50 30.43
C ASP A 243 -52.37 42.24 29.82
N THR A 244 -53.27 41.33 29.42
CA THR A 244 -52.96 40.05 28.79
C THR A 244 -53.85 39.96 27.57
N GLU A 245 -53.29 39.93 26.36
CA GLU A 245 -54.08 39.51 25.20
C GLU A 245 -53.22 38.83 24.12
N ALA A 246 -53.84 37.91 23.40
CA ALA A 246 -53.24 37.11 22.35
C ALA A 246 -54.12 37.20 21.09
N GLY A 247 -53.50 37.27 19.91
CA GLY A 247 -54.25 37.31 18.65
C GLY A 247 -53.34 37.32 17.42
N GLN A 248 -53.43 36.26 16.60
CA GLN A 248 -52.84 36.12 15.26
C GLN A 248 -53.81 36.74 14.21
N PRO A 249 -53.67 36.59 12.86
CA PRO A 249 -52.54 36.10 12.03
C PRO A 249 -52.20 37.05 10.85
N GLU A 250 -51.20 36.72 10.01
CA GLU A 250 -51.37 36.67 8.53
C GLU A 250 -50.14 36.08 7.79
N SER A 251 -50.27 35.86 6.49
CA SER A 251 -49.49 34.93 5.67
C SER A 251 -48.97 35.53 4.34
N THR A 252 -47.75 35.14 3.94
CA THR A 252 -47.21 35.15 2.55
C THR A 252 -46.13 34.05 2.49
N GLU A 253 -46.18 33.10 1.55
CA GLU A 253 -45.52 33.14 0.22
C GLU A 253 -43.99 33.36 0.33
N GLU A 254 -43.09 32.52 -0.22
CA GLU A 254 -43.14 31.73 -1.46
C GLU A 254 -42.25 30.46 -1.39
N ALA A 255 -42.43 29.51 -2.33
CA ALA A 255 -41.50 28.40 -2.55
C ALA A 255 -40.37 28.79 -3.54
N PRO A 256 -39.33 27.96 -3.72
CA PRO A 256 -39.37 27.16 -4.95
C PRO A 256 -38.90 25.70 -4.82
N SER A 257 -39.49 24.88 -5.68
CA SER A 257 -39.06 23.52 -6.03
C SER A 257 -38.00 23.51 -7.16
N ASP A 258 -37.55 22.28 -7.48
CA ASP A 258 -36.90 21.85 -8.73
C ASP A 258 -35.40 22.23 -8.89
N LYS A 259 -34.50 21.41 -9.45
CA LYS A 259 -34.61 20.11 -10.18
C LYS A 259 -33.57 19.07 -9.74
N THR A 260 -33.91 17.80 -9.93
CA THR A 260 -32.96 16.71 -10.20
C THR A 260 -32.65 16.60 -11.70
N GLY A 261 -31.37 16.38 -12.05
CA GLY A 261 -30.86 15.84 -13.32
C GLY A 261 -29.47 15.25 -13.03
N VAL A 262 -29.04 14.08 -13.52
CA VAL A 262 -29.32 13.37 -14.79
C VAL A 262 -28.92 14.21 -16.00
N ASP A 263 -27.61 14.25 -16.25
CA ASP A 263 -26.98 13.50 -17.34
C ASP A 263 -25.72 12.79 -16.78
#